data_AF-A0A0G1LWU5-F1
#
_entry.id   AF-A0A0G1LWU5-F1
#
_cell.length_a   1.000
_cell.length_b   1.000
_cell.length_c   1.000
_cell.angle_alpha   90.00
_cell.angle_beta   90.00
_cell.angle_gamma   90.00
#
_symmetry.space_group_name_H-M   'P 1'
#
loop_
_entity.id
_entity.type
_entity.pdbx_description
1 polymer ?
#
loop_
_entity_poly.entity_id
_entity_poly.type
_entity_poly.pdbx_seq_one_letter_code
_entity_poly.pdbx_strand_id
1 'polypeptide(L)'
;MTKILYTAIGLLLAVIAALFLFIRGNAFIIPEPNQIPTPTSIIIQIPNKASPSAIISNDWACPSTSTINCMPGPGFDNAKQCENEYVQWALQNCPGFQGAEY
;
A
#
# COMPACT_ATOMS: atom_id res chain seq x y z
N MET A 1 -60.98 -11.10 -23.62
CA MET A 1 -59.85 -11.79 -22.95
C MET A 1 -58.50 -11.13 -23.26
N THR A 2 -58.25 -10.66 -24.48
CA THR A 2 -56.99 -10.00 -24.90
C THR A 2 -56.62 -8.75 -24.09
N LYS A 3 -57.59 -7.90 -23.71
CA LYS A 3 -57.30 -6.68 -22.92
C LYS A 3 -56.68 -6.97 -21.55
N ILE A 4 -57.18 -7.99 -20.84
CA ILE A 4 -56.69 -8.38 -19.52
C ILE A 4 -55.25 -8.94 -19.63
N LEU A 5 -54.99 -9.68 -20.70
CA LEU A 5 -53.67 -10.23 -20.99
C LEU A 5 -52.62 -9.13 -21.20
N TYR A 6 -52.93 -8.10 -21.99
CA TYR A 6 -52.00 -6.98 -22.22
C TYR A 6 -51.72 -6.17 -20.94
N THR A 7 -52.73 -5.97 -20.09
CA THR A 7 -52.53 -5.28 -18.80
C THR A 7 -51.61 -6.07 -17.87
N ALA A 8 -51.78 -7.39 -17.79
CA ALA A 8 -50.92 -8.24 -16.97
C ALA A 8 -49.46 -8.27 -17.47
N ILE A 9 -49.26 -8.33 -18.79
CA ILE A 9 -47.92 -8.26 -19.39
C ILE A 9 -47.27 -6.90 -19.12
N GLY A 10 -48.02 -5.81 -19.27
CA GLY A 10 -47.52 -4.45 -18.99
C GLY A 10 -47.08 -4.28 -17.54
N LEU A 11 -47.86 -4.80 -16.59
CA LEU A 11 -47.52 -4.78 -15.16
C LEU A 11 -46.24 -5.60 -14.88
N LEU A 12 -46.14 -6.80 -15.46
CA LEU A 12 -44.98 -7.67 -15.28
C LEU A 12 -43.69 -7.00 -15.80
N LEU A 13 -43.75 -6.38 -16.98
CA LEU A 13 -42.61 -5.67 -17.56
C LEU A 13 -42.17 -4.47 -16.70
N ALA A 14 -43.11 -3.72 -16.13
CA ALA A 14 -42.81 -2.61 -15.24
C ALA A 14 -42.09 -3.06 -13.96
N VAL A 15 -42.52 -4.17 -13.36
CA VAL A 15 -41.89 -4.75 -12.16
C VAL A 15 -40.47 -5.24 -12.46
N ILE A 16 -40.28 -5.92 -13.60
CA ILE A 16 -38.95 -6.39 -14.04
C ILE A 16 -38.01 -5.20 -14.24
N ALA A 17 -38.46 -4.13 -14.91
CA ALA A 17 -37.65 -2.92 -15.11
C ALA A 17 -37.23 -2.26 -13.79
N ALA A 18 -38.14 -2.16 -12.82
CA ALA A 18 -37.84 -1.62 -11.49
C ALA A 18 -36.81 -2.47 -10.73
N LEU A 19 -36.90 -3.80 -10.81
CA LEU A 19 -35.92 -4.73 -10.24
C LEU A 19 -34.53 -4.55 -10.85
N PHE A 20 -34.43 -4.41 -12.17
CA PHE A 20 -33.14 -4.17 -12.84
C PHE A 20 -32.49 -2.85 -12.43
N LEU A 21 -33.28 -1.79 -12.22
CA LEU A 21 -32.78 -0.52 -11.70
C LEU A 21 -32.29 -0.64 -10.25
N PHE A 22 -33.01 -1.38 -9.41
CA PHE A 22 -32.60 -1.66 -8.02
C PHE A 22 -31.30 -2.46 -7.93
N ILE A 23 -31.13 -3.49 -8.78
CA ILE A 23 -29.91 -4.31 -8.80
C ILE A 23 -28.71 -3.48 -9.27
N ARG A 24 -28.88 -2.58 -10.23
CA ARG A 24 -27.80 -1.67 -10.67
C ARG A 24 -27.46 -0.57 -9.66
N GLY A 25 -28.43 -0.14 -8.83
CA GLY A 25 -28.19 0.85 -7.77
C GLY A 25 -27.31 0.34 -6.62
N ASN A 26 -27.31 -0.98 -6.39
CA ASN A 26 -26.45 -1.64 -5.40
C ASN A 26 -25.14 -2.17 -6.00
N ALA A 27 -24.78 -1.79 -7.23
CA ALA A 27 -23.47 -2.06 -7.79
C ALA A 27 -22.43 -1.21 -7.07
N PHE A 28 -22.01 -1.71 -5.91
CA PHE A 28 -20.62 -1.86 -5.52
C PHE A 28 -19.76 -0.65 -5.92
N ILE A 29 -19.73 0.34 -5.04
CA ILE A 29 -18.55 1.19 -4.90
C ILE A 29 -17.41 0.23 -4.53
N ILE A 30 -16.74 -0.36 -5.53
CA ILE A 30 -15.41 -0.92 -5.30
C ILE A 30 -14.60 0.32 -4.98
N PRO A 31 -14.05 0.48 -3.76
CA PRO A 31 -13.08 1.53 -3.54
C PRO A 31 -12.00 1.30 -4.59
N GLU A 32 -11.81 2.29 -5.46
CA GLU A 32 -10.71 2.30 -6.42
C GLU A 32 -9.45 1.94 -5.63
N PRO A 33 -8.72 0.87 -5.98
CA PRO A 33 -7.47 0.58 -5.32
C PRO A 33 -6.62 1.82 -5.52
N ASN A 34 -6.43 2.54 -4.42
CA ASN A 34 -5.66 3.77 -4.31
C ASN A 34 -4.47 3.60 -5.25
N GLN A 35 -4.48 4.33 -6.36
CA GLN A 35 -3.43 4.18 -7.37
C GLN A 35 -2.12 4.42 -6.65
N ILE A 36 -1.39 3.34 -6.35
CA ILE A 36 -0.04 3.43 -5.86
C ILE A 36 0.68 4.13 -7.00
N PRO A 37 1.12 5.39 -6.82
CA PRO A 37 1.81 6.08 -7.88
C PRO A 37 3.00 5.21 -8.25
N THR A 38 3.00 4.72 -9.49
CA THR A 38 4.17 4.07 -10.07
C THR A 38 5.35 5.00 -9.77
N PRO A 39 6.42 4.53 -9.11
CA PRO A 39 7.52 5.40 -8.77
C PRO A 39 8.18 5.86 -10.06
N THR A 40 7.77 7.03 -10.54
CA THR A 40 8.55 7.82 -11.46
C THR A 40 9.84 8.10 -10.72
N SER A 41 10.96 7.56 -11.20
CA SER A 41 12.29 7.88 -10.69
C SER A 41 12.49 9.39 -10.81
N ILE A 42 12.26 10.11 -9.71
CA ILE A 42 12.56 11.53 -9.62
C ILE A 42 14.09 11.60 -9.54
N ILE A 43 14.73 12.02 -10.63
CA ILE A 43 16.11 12.46 -10.59
C ILE A 43 16.08 13.81 -9.86
N ILE A 44 16.19 13.76 -8.53
CA ILE A 44 16.36 14.95 -7.69
C ILE A 44 17.79 15.43 -7.93
N GLN A 45 17.96 16.48 -8.74
CA GLN A 45 19.19 17.26 -8.71
C GLN A 45 19.18 18.09 -7.43
N ILE A 46 19.76 17.52 -6.36
CA ILE A 46 19.95 18.21 -5.09
C ILE A 46 21.01 19.30 -5.32
N PRO A 47 20.72 20.59 -5.06
CA PRO A 47 21.77 21.60 -5.02
C PRO A 47 22.71 21.26 -3.88
N ASN A 48 23.98 21.01 -4.23
CA ASN A 48 25.10 20.74 -3.34
C ASN A 48 25.06 21.62 -2.08
N LYS A 49 24.47 21.10 -1.01
CA LYS A 49 24.81 21.50 0.35
C LYS A 49 25.82 20.48 0.80
N ALA A 50 27.08 20.91 0.92
CA ALA A 50 28.19 20.10 1.40
C ALA A 50 27.86 19.51 2.78
N SER A 51 27.20 18.36 2.78
CA SER A 51 27.19 17.40 3.87
C SER A 51 28.45 16.57 3.67
N PRO A 52 29.29 16.35 4.71
CA PRO A 52 30.48 15.55 4.54
C PRO A 52 30.05 14.21 3.96
N SER A 53 30.58 13.88 2.77
CA SER A 53 30.40 12.58 2.15
C SER A 53 30.95 11.53 3.11
N ALA A 54 30.07 11.02 3.96
CA ALA A 54 30.25 9.71 4.53
C ALA A 54 30.42 8.78 3.34
N ILE A 55 31.58 8.17 3.24
CA ILE A 55 31.85 7.09 2.32
C ILE A 55 30.94 5.96 2.79
N ILE A 56 29.69 5.94 2.31
CA ILE A 56 28.72 4.91 2.63
C ILE A 56 29.25 3.63 1.99
N SER A 57 29.78 2.74 2.83
CA SER A 57 30.11 1.37 2.46
C SER A 57 28.83 0.71 1.94
N ASN A 58 28.70 0.58 0.62
CA ASN A 58 27.50 0.19 -0.14
C ASN A 58 27.00 -1.26 0.06
N ASP A 59 27.33 -1.92 1.18
CA ASP A 59 27.00 -3.34 1.41
C ASP A 59 25.96 -3.50 2.53
N TRP A 60 24.91 -2.68 2.55
CA TRP A 60 23.78 -2.89 3.45
C TRP A 60 22.84 -3.94 2.87
N ALA A 61 22.58 -4.99 3.65
CA ALA A 61 21.64 -6.05 3.32
C ALA A 61 20.39 -5.90 4.19
N CYS A 62 19.24 -6.32 3.65
CA CYS A 62 18.01 -6.31 4.43
C CYS A 62 18.09 -7.26 5.62
N PRO A 63 17.56 -6.86 6.80
CA PRO A 63 17.54 -7.74 7.96
C PRO A 63 16.66 -8.95 7.68
N SER A 64 17.00 -10.09 8.30
CA SER A 64 16.22 -11.32 8.17
C SER A 64 14.87 -11.25 8.91
N THR A 65 14.74 -10.32 9.85
CA THR A 65 13.53 -10.08 10.64
C THR A 65 12.86 -8.77 10.23
N SER A 66 11.55 -8.68 10.45
CA SER A 66 10.80 -7.44 10.22
C SER A 66 11.21 -6.33 11.17
N THR A 67 11.70 -6.66 12.36
CA THR A 67 12.08 -5.69 13.39
C THR A 67 13.45 -6.04 13.95
N ILE A 68 14.29 -5.04 14.15
CA ILE A 68 15.61 -5.21 14.77
C ILE A 68 15.49 -4.91 16.26
N ASN A 69 15.98 -5.84 17.08
CA ASN A 69 16.08 -5.63 18.51
C ASN A 69 17.38 -4.87 18.83
N CYS A 70 17.22 -3.63 19.27
CA CYS A 70 18.27 -2.70 19.69
C CYS A 70 18.42 -2.59 21.21
N MET A 71 17.68 -3.40 21.96
CA MET A 71 17.76 -3.45 23.40
C MET A 71 19.08 -4.14 23.82
N PRO A 72 19.90 -3.50 24.67
CA PRO A 72 21.17 -4.08 25.10
C PRO A 72 20.91 -5.32 25.97
N GLY A 73 21.51 -6.44 25.58
CA GLY A 73 21.36 -7.72 26.28
C GLY A 73 22.46 -8.72 25.93
N PRO A 74 22.49 -9.88 26.60
CA PRO A 74 23.44 -10.93 26.24
C PRO A 74 23.16 -11.42 24.81
N GLY A 75 24.16 -11.32 23.92
CA GLY A 75 24.03 -11.65 22.49
C GLY A 75 23.71 -10.46 21.57
N PHE A 76 23.99 -9.22 22.01
CA PHE A 76 23.79 -8.03 21.20
C PHE A 76 24.90 -7.88 20.13
N ASP A 77 24.66 -8.45 18.95
CA ASP A 77 25.57 -8.35 17.79
C ASP A 77 25.06 -7.36 16.71
N ASN A 78 23.87 -6.79 16.90
CA ASN A 78 23.18 -5.97 15.90
C ASN A 78 23.47 -4.46 16.02
N ALA A 79 24.57 -4.08 16.68
CA ALA A 79 24.90 -2.67 16.97
C ALA A 79 24.85 -1.77 15.72
N LYS A 80 25.35 -2.26 14.58
CA LYS A 80 25.34 -1.54 13.31
C LYS A 80 23.94 -1.39 12.69
N GLN A 81 23.07 -2.36 12.93
CA GLN A 81 21.70 -2.32 12.42
C GLN A 81 20.79 -1.40 13.25
N CYS A 82 21.26 -1.01 14.44
CA CYS A 82 20.61 -0.05 15.33
C CYS A 82 21.03 1.40 15.07
N GLU A 83 22.02 1.61 14.20
CA GLU A 83 22.41 2.94 13.72
C GLU A 83 21.26 3.57 12.94
N ASN A 84 21.07 4.87 13.14
CA ASN A 84 19.94 5.57 12.54
C ASN A 84 19.99 5.50 11.01
N GLU A 85 21.19 5.60 10.41
CA GLU A 85 21.33 5.54 8.97
C GLU A 85 20.88 4.18 8.39
N TYR A 86 21.18 3.07 9.08
CA TYR A 86 20.74 1.75 8.67
C TYR A 86 19.23 1.60 8.78
N VAL A 87 18.62 2.03 9.90
CA VAL A 87 17.17 1.92 10.10
C VAL A 87 16.41 2.72 9.04
N GLN A 88 16.86 3.94 8.74
CA GLN A 88 16.25 4.79 7.71
C GLN A 88 16.40 4.18 6.31
N TRP A 89 17.57 3.61 6.00
CA TRP A 89 17.76 2.90 4.75
C TRP A 89 16.88 1.65 4.64
N ALA A 90 16.80 0.84 5.69
CA ALA A 90 16.01 -0.39 5.69
C ALA A 90 14.51 -0.10 5.52
N LEU A 91 13.99 0.97 6.13
CA LEU A 91 12.60 1.41 5.94
C LEU A 91 12.28 1.77 4.48
N GLN A 92 13.26 2.26 3.72
CA GLN A 92 13.10 2.68 2.33
C GLN A 92 13.37 1.55 1.33
N ASN A 93 14.22 0.59 1.68
CA ASN A 93 14.76 -0.40 0.73
C ASN A 93 14.30 -1.84 1.01
N CYS A 94 13.81 -2.14 2.22
CA CYS A 94 13.46 -3.50 2.63
C CYS A 94 11.94 -3.67 2.80
N PRO A 95 11.25 -4.36 1.87
CA PRO A 95 9.82 -4.60 1.98
C PRO A 95 9.52 -5.49 3.20
N GLY A 96 8.60 -5.05 4.05
CA GLY A 96 8.21 -5.78 5.27
C GLY A 96 9.04 -5.44 6.51
N PHE A 97 10.02 -4.53 6.41
CA PHE A 97 10.69 -3.98 7.57
C PHE A 97 9.79 -3.00 8.32
N GLN A 98 9.69 -3.15 9.63
CA GLN A 98 8.81 -2.41 10.53
C GLN A 98 9.57 -1.41 11.41
N GLY A 99 10.87 -1.60 11.62
CA GLY A 99 11.72 -0.67 12.36
C GLY A 99 12.66 -1.33 13.37
N ALA A 100 13.11 -0.52 14.32
CA ALA A 100 13.96 -0.95 15.43
C ALA A 100 13.25 -0.73 16.77
N GLU A 101 13.39 -1.68 17.68
CA GLU A 101 12.87 -1.62 19.05
C GLU A 101 14.04 -1.40 20.01
N TYR A 102 13.90 -0.48 20.95
CA TYR A 102 14.95 -0.06 21.90
C TYR A 102 14.57 -0.38 23.34
#